data_AF-A0A0F6IJQ6-F1
#
_entry.id   AF-A0A0F6IJQ6-F1
#
_cell.length_a   1.000
_cell.length_b   1.000
_cell.length_c   1.000
_cell.angle_alpha   90.00
_cell.angle_beta   90.00
_cell.angle_gamma   90.00
#
_symmetry.space_group_name_H-M   'P 1'
#
loop_
_entity.id
_entity.type
_entity.pdbx_description
1 polymer ?
#
loop_
_entity_poly.entity_id
_entity_poly.type
_entity_poly.pdbx_seq_one_letter_code
_entity_poly.pdbx_strand_id
1 'polypeptide(L)' 'MRIKLNYNLLNVAFECGFNSASSFHRACVKYTGKSPRDLRQELLSNTEIQRKVE' A
#
# COMPACT_ATOMS: atom_id res chain seq x y z
N MET A 1 -22.69 -2.93 -1.38
CA MET A 1 -22.12 -1.68 -0.82
C MET A 1 -20.60 -1.70 -1.04
N ARG A 2 -20.06 -1.02 -2.07
CA ARG A 2 -18.60 -0.89 -2.21
C ARG A 2 -18.12 0.16 -1.21
N ILE A 3 -17.63 -0.29 -0.07
CA ILE A 3 -17.02 0.59 0.92
C ILE A 3 -15.74 1.11 0.26
N LYS A 4 -15.77 2.31 -0.32
CA LYS A 4 -14.55 3.07 -0.65
C LYS A 4 -13.95 3.47 0.70
N LEU A 5 -13.29 2.53 1.35
CA LEU A 5 -12.45 2.81 2.49
C LEU A 5 -11.34 3.70 1.94
N ASN A 6 -11.46 5.01 2.18
CA ASN A 6 -10.33 5.93 2.07
C ASN A 6 -9.38 5.54 3.19
N TYR A 7 -8.69 4.41 3.01
CA TYR A 7 -7.61 3.98 3.87
C TYR A 7 -6.49 5.00 3.67
N ASN A 8 -6.50 6.01 4.53
CA ASN A 8 -5.36 6.89 4.66
C ASN A 8 -4.16 6.05 5.13
N LEU A 9 -2.95 6.51 4.81
CA LEU A 9 -1.69 5.82 5.08
C LEU A 9 -1.58 5.35 6.53
N LEU A 10 -2.12 6.10 7.48
CA LEU A 10 -2.12 5.78 8.90
C LEU A 10 -2.94 4.51 9.23
N ASN A 11 -4.12 4.34 8.64
CA ASN A 11 -4.92 3.13 8.89
C ASN A 11 -4.24 1.90 8.30
N VAL A 12 -3.66 2.02 7.10
CA VAL A 12 -2.87 0.93 6.51
C VAL A 12 -1.68 0.58 7.40
N ALA A 13 -0.99 1.58 7.94
CA ALA A 13 0.12 1.37 8.85
C ALA A 13 -0.31 0.57 10.09
N PHE A 14 -1.43 0.93 10.73
CA PHE A 14 -1.95 0.20 11.89
C PHE A 14 -2.35 -1.24 11.57
N GLU A 15 -3.06 -1.47 10.47
CA GLU A 15 -3.44 -2.82 10.02
C GLU A 15 -2.20 -3.68 9.68
N CYS A 16 -1.10 -3.07 9.24
CA CYS A 16 0.18 -3.72 9.03
C CYS A 16 1.01 -3.89 10.32
N GLY A 17 0.50 -3.50 11.49
CA GLY A 17 1.18 -3.64 12.78
C GLY A 17 2.16 -2.49 13.12
N PHE A 18 2.11 -1.38 12.40
CA PHE A 18 2.94 -0.20 12.68
C PHE A 18 2.21 0.77 13.58
N ASN A 19 2.95 1.34 14.54
CA ASN A 19 2.39 2.31 15.48
C ASN A 19 2.29 3.74 14.90
N SER A 20 2.78 3.98 13.68
CA SER A 20 2.75 5.29 13.02
C SER A 20 2.98 5.17 11.51
N ALA A 21 2.42 6.11 10.74
CA ALA A 21 2.62 6.21 9.29
C ALA A 21 4.11 6.38 8.91
N SER A 22 4.89 7.11 9.71
CA SER A 22 6.33 7.32 9.47
C SER A 22 7.14 6.04 9.60
N SER A 23 6.83 5.20 10.61
CA SER A 23 7.48 3.90 10.80
C SER A 23 7.17 2.96 9.65
N PHE A 24 5.92 2.95 9.18
CA PHE A 24 5.50 2.22 7.99
C PHE A 24 6.23 2.72 6.73
N HIS A 25 6.32 4.03 6.52
CA HIS A 25 7.04 4.62 5.38
C HIS A 25 8.50 4.16 5.34
N ARG A 26 9.20 4.25 6.48
CA ARG A 26 10.60 3.80 6.58
C ARG A 26 10.75 2.32 6.24
N ALA A 27 9.81 1.48 6.66
CA ALA A 27 9.80 0.07 6.30
C ALA A 27 9.56 -0.14 4.80
N CYS A 28 8.58 0.54 4.19
CA CYS A 28 8.38 0.48 2.74
C CYS A 28 9.66 0.84 1.98
N VAL A 29 10.28 1.97 2.30
CA VAL A 29 11.52 2.39 1.62
C VAL A 29 12.66 1.38 1.85
N LYS A 30 12.82 0.86 3.08
CA LYS A 30 13.87 -0.11 3.39
C LYS A 30 13.71 -1.44 2.65
N TYR A 31 12.49 -1.97 2.55
CA TYR A 31 12.25 -3.33 2.06
C TYR A 31 11.87 -3.39 0.58
N THR A 32 11.23 -2.34 0.03
CA THR A 32 10.81 -2.31 -1.37
C THR A 32 11.57 -1.28 -2.20
N GLY A 33 12.37 -0.42 -1.56
CA GLY A 33 13.03 0.72 -2.21
C GLY A 33 12.09 1.85 -2.61
N LYS A 34 10.78 1.74 -2.28
CA LYS A 34 9.73 2.64 -2.79
C LYS A 34 8.94 3.27 -1.65
N SER A 35 8.41 4.47 -1.90
CA SER A 35 7.46 5.08 -0.98
C SER A 35 6.16 4.26 -0.94
N PRO A 36 5.38 4.31 0.15
CA PRO A 36 4.08 3.62 0.22
C PRO A 36 3.13 3.96 -0.93
N ARG A 37 3.22 5.20 -1.45
CA ARG A 37 2.40 5.67 -2.57
C ARG A 37 2.82 5.04 -3.89
N ASP A 38 4.13 5.01 -4.17
CA ASP A 38 4.66 4.38 -5.38
C ASP A 38 4.45 2.88 -5.36
N LEU A 39 4.68 2.24 -4.20
CA LEU A 39 4.38 0.82 -3.98
C LEU A 39 2.90 0.51 -4.24
N ARG A 40 1.98 1.34 -3.74
CA ARG A 40 0.55 1.19 -4.03
C ARG A 40 0.24 1.31 -5.52
N GLN A 41 0.83 2.28 -6.21
CA GLN A 41 0.59 2.48 -7.63
C GLN A 41 1.08 1.29 -8.45
N GLU A 42 2.27 0.78 -8.14
CA GLU A 42 2.84 -0.42 -8.78
C GLU A 42 2.00 -1.67 -8.52
N LEU A 43 1.54 -1.88 -7.28
CA LEU A 43 0.67 -3.01 -6.95
C LEU A 43 -0.67 -2.93 -7.70
N LEU A 44 -1.26 -1.74 -7.80
CA LEU A 44 -2.49 -1.53 -8.55
C LEU A 44 -2.28 -1.80 -10.04
N SER A 45 -1.19 -1.28 -10.63
CA SER A 45 -0.84 -1.51 -12.04
C SER A 45 -0.49 -2.97 -12.34
N ASN A 46 0.08 -3.71 -11.38
CA ASN A 46 0.35 -5.14 -11.56
C ASN A 46 -0.92 -5.99 -11.39
N THR A 47 -1.84 -5.57 -10.52
CA THR A 47 -3.11 -6.29 -10.30
C THR A 47 -4.02 -6.22 -11.54
N GLU A 48 -4.02 -5.09 -12.25
CA GLU A 48 -4.75 -4.96 -13.53
C GLU A 48 -4.14 -5.79 -14.66
N ILE A 49 -2.82 -6.03 -14.65
CA ILE A 49 -2.16 -6.97 -15.58
C ILE A 49 -2.58 -8.41 -15.28
N GLN A 50 -2.57 -8.84 -14.01
CA GLN A 50 -2.94 -10.20 -13.63
C GLN A 50 -4.42 -10.53 -13.90
N ARG A 51 -5.34 -9.57 -13.77
CA ARG A 51 -6.78 -9.78 -14.10
C ARG A 51 -7.09 -9.83 -15.59
N LYS A 52 -6.15 -9.46 -16.46
CA LYS A 52 -6.33 -9.47 -17.92
C LYS A 52 -5.80 -10.74 -18.59
N VAL A 53 -5.13 -11.59 -17.82
CA VAL A 53 -4.51 -12.84 -18.29
C VAL A 53 -5.37 -14.07 -17.95
N GLU A 54 -6.52 -13.87 -17.30
CA GLU A 54 -7.57 -14.90 -17.14
C GLU A 54 -8.69 -14.71 -18.16
#